data_AF-A0A2E2FKN6-F1
#
_entry.id   AF-A0A2E2FKN6-F1
#
_cell.length_a   1.000
_cell.length_b   1.000
_cell.length_c   1.000
_cell.angle_alpha   90.00
_cell.angle_beta   90.00
_cell.angle_gamma   90.00
#
_symmetry.space_group_name_H-M   'P 1'
#
loop_
_entity.id
_entity.type
_entity.pdbx_description
1 polymer ?
#
loop_
_entity_poly.entity_id
_entity_poly.type
_entity_poly.pdbx_seq_one_letter_code
_entity_poly.pdbx_strand_id
1 'polypeptide(L)'
;MQNIKNFGIKSVLECGCGLGFYANWIQQETGITPKSVDLSEVAIERAKKLFPTLDFEVADITKELEQYANYDCVLLSEIIWYILPSLDSILEVLKENFKGKYLMISQVFYKGQQKYGTEYFTSMKELIDYIPFELLGQCEATLSTDTTIESTVIFKISE
;
A
#
# COMPACT_ATOMS: atom_id res chain seq x y z
N MET A 1 5.57 9.94 2.20
CA MET A 1 6.76 9.57 1.40
C MET A 1 8.11 9.76 2.11
N GLN A 2 8.24 10.61 3.14
CA GLN A 2 9.51 10.77 3.87
C GLN A 2 10.13 9.45 4.38
N ASN A 3 9.29 8.48 4.78
CA ASN A 3 9.74 7.16 5.23
C ASN A 3 10.55 6.40 4.16
N ILE A 4 10.22 6.54 2.88
CA ILE A 4 11.00 5.94 1.78
C ILE A 4 12.46 6.39 1.85
N LYS A 5 12.69 7.70 2.05
CA LYS A 5 14.03 8.27 2.19
C LYS A 5 14.69 7.86 3.50
N ASN A 6 13.97 7.93 4.62
CA ASN A 6 14.51 7.64 5.96
C ASN A 6 15.00 6.19 6.12
N PHE A 7 14.31 5.23 5.50
CA PHE A 7 14.67 3.81 5.56
C PHE A 7 15.52 3.33 4.37
N GLY A 8 15.94 4.25 3.50
CA GLY A 8 16.81 3.95 2.37
C GLY A 8 16.18 3.04 1.31
N ILE A 9 14.84 3.00 1.23
CA ILE A 9 14.09 2.21 0.24
C ILE A 9 14.47 2.67 -1.17
N LYS A 10 14.84 1.73 -2.06
CA LYS A 10 15.29 2.04 -3.43
C LYS A 10 14.28 1.64 -4.49
N SER A 11 13.39 0.71 -4.17
CA SER A 11 12.38 0.20 -5.08
C SER A 11 11.05 -0.01 -4.36
N VAL A 12 9.95 0.38 -5.02
CA VAL A 12 8.59 0.30 -4.47
C VAL A 12 7.68 -0.44 -5.45
N LEU A 13 6.96 -1.43 -4.94
CA LEU A 13 5.79 -2.02 -5.58
C LEU A 13 4.54 -1.34 -5.02
N GLU A 14 3.79 -0.64 -5.85
CA GLU A 14 2.48 -0.06 -5.51
C GLU A 14 1.37 -1.02 -5.96
N CYS A 15 0.59 -1.54 -5.01
CA CYS A 15 -0.54 -2.44 -5.26
C CYS A 15 -1.84 -1.65 -5.29
N GLY A 16 -2.60 -1.73 -6.39
CA GLY A 16 -3.87 -1.01 -6.57
C GLY A 16 -3.70 0.42 -7.09
N CYS A 17 -2.89 0.62 -8.12
CA CYS A 17 -2.51 1.96 -8.56
C CYS A 17 -3.63 2.75 -9.25
N GLY A 18 -4.73 2.10 -9.65
CA GLY A 18 -5.84 2.71 -10.37
C GLY A 18 -5.36 3.47 -11.61
N LEU A 19 -5.61 4.78 -11.65
CA LEU A 19 -5.22 5.64 -12.77
C LEU A 19 -3.77 6.17 -12.69
N GLY A 20 -2.99 5.77 -11.68
CA GLY A 20 -1.56 6.05 -11.59
C GLY A 20 -1.18 7.42 -11.00
N PHE A 21 -2.13 8.17 -10.42
CA PHE A 21 -1.83 9.48 -9.82
C PHE A 21 -0.88 9.37 -8.62
N TYR A 22 -1.02 8.33 -7.81
CA TYR A 22 -0.16 8.11 -6.65
C TYR A 22 1.24 7.65 -7.06
N ALA A 23 1.36 6.78 -8.06
CA ALA A 23 2.63 6.49 -8.74
C ALA A 23 3.37 7.75 -9.20
N ASN A 24 2.66 8.68 -9.86
CA ASN A 24 3.22 9.96 -10.28
C ASN A 24 3.67 10.81 -9.09
N TRP A 25 2.89 10.85 -8.01
CA TRP A 25 3.27 11.56 -6.79
C TRP A 25 4.53 10.96 -6.13
N ILE A 26 4.62 9.62 -6.04
CA ILE A 26 5.82 8.93 -5.55
C ILE A 26 7.05 9.33 -6.37
N GLN A 27 6.95 9.32 -7.70
CA GLN A 27 8.06 9.73 -8.56
C GLN A 27 8.47 11.18 -8.32
N GLN A 28 7.52 12.11 -8.23
CA GLN A 28 7.82 13.53 -8.01
C GLN A 28 8.48 13.79 -6.66
N GLU A 29 8.03 13.12 -5.60
CA GLU A 29 8.52 13.36 -4.23
C GLU A 29 9.84 12.63 -3.93
N THR A 30 10.08 11.48 -4.56
CA THR A 30 11.18 10.60 -4.20
C THR A 30 12.21 10.39 -5.30
N GLY A 31 11.84 10.64 -6.56
CA GLY A 31 12.65 10.30 -7.74
C GLY A 31 12.61 8.80 -8.10
N ILE A 32 11.93 7.96 -7.33
CA ILE A 32 11.77 6.53 -7.62
C ILE A 32 10.58 6.37 -8.57
N THR A 33 10.76 5.63 -9.67
CA THR A 33 9.63 5.15 -10.47
C THR A 33 9.12 3.85 -9.84
N PRO A 34 7.94 3.84 -9.20
CA PRO A 34 7.38 2.61 -8.64
C PRO A 34 6.92 1.67 -9.75
N LYS A 35 7.01 0.36 -9.51
CA LYS A 35 6.22 -0.61 -10.26
C LYS A 35 4.81 -0.56 -9.70
N SER A 36 3.86 -0.19 -10.54
CA SER A 36 2.50 0.13 -10.10
C SER A 36 1.52 -0.82 -10.77
N VAL A 37 0.82 -1.62 -9.97
CA VAL A 37 -0.03 -2.71 -10.47
C VAL A 37 -1.49 -2.51 -10.10
N ASP A 38 -2.38 -2.96 -10.98
CA ASP A 38 -3.83 -2.96 -10.74
C ASP A 38 -4.48 -4.15 -11.47
N LEU A 39 -5.54 -4.70 -10.90
CA LEU A 39 -6.28 -5.81 -11.50
C LEU A 39 -7.04 -5.35 -12.77
N SER A 40 -7.38 -4.06 -12.88
CA SER A 40 -8.14 -3.51 -13.99
C SER A 40 -7.25 -3.16 -15.18
N GLU A 41 -7.35 -3.94 -16.26
CA GLU A 41 -6.73 -3.61 -17.56
C GLU A 41 -7.08 -2.20 -18.03
N VAL A 42 -8.35 -1.79 -17.86
CA VAL A 42 -8.84 -0.46 -18.24
C VAL A 42 -8.17 0.64 -17.43
N ALA A 43 -7.94 0.43 -16.12
CA ALA A 43 -7.24 1.39 -15.28
C ALA A 43 -5.78 1.52 -15.72
N ILE A 44 -5.09 0.40 -15.95
CA ILE A 44 -3.69 0.38 -16.41
C ILE A 44 -3.53 1.03 -17.78
N GLU A 45 -4.42 0.78 -18.73
CA GLU A 45 -4.39 1.44 -20.04
C GLU A 45 -4.51 2.97 -19.92
N ARG A 46 -5.37 3.45 -19.01
CA ARG A 46 -5.53 4.89 -18.76
C ARG A 46 -4.33 5.47 -18.03
N ALA A 47 -3.79 4.76 -17.03
CA ALA A 47 -2.60 5.17 -16.30
C ALA A 47 -1.39 5.35 -17.24
N LYS A 48 -1.17 4.39 -18.15
CA LYS A 48 -0.12 4.47 -19.19
C LYS A 48 -0.30 5.67 -20.14
N LYS A 49 -1.55 6.05 -20.45
CA LYS A 49 -1.84 7.23 -21.28
C LYS A 49 -1.60 8.54 -20.53
N LEU A 50 -1.96 8.59 -19.24
CA LEU A 50 -1.78 9.77 -18.40
C LEU A 50 -0.31 9.99 -18.04
N PHE A 51 0.43 8.92 -17.77
CA PHE A 51 1.81 8.96 -17.29
C PHE A 51 2.71 7.98 -18.06
N PRO A 52 3.03 8.27 -19.34
CA PRO A 52 3.71 7.34 -20.24
C PRO A 52 5.15 6.98 -19.86
N THR A 53 5.75 7.71 -18.91
CA THR A 53 7.11 7.46 -18.41
C THR A 53 7.15 6.63 -17.12
N LEU A 54 5.98 6.26 -16.57
CA LEU A 54 5.87 5.44 -15.37
C LEU A 54 5.66 3.97 -15.71
N ASP A 55 5.94 3.09 -14.75
CA ASP A 55 5.91 1.64 -14.94
C ASP A 55 4.61 1.05 -14.40
N PHE A 56 3.71 0.68 -15.32
CA PHE A 56 2.39 0.12 -15.01
C PHE A 56 2.19 -1.28 -15.58
N GLU A 57 1.54 -2.14 -14.81
CA GLU A 57 1.32 -3.54 -15.16
C GLU A 57 -0.02 -4.04 -14.63
N VAL A 58 -0.68 -4.94 -15.37
CA VAL A 58 -1.89 -5.60 -14.89
C VAL A 58 -1.46 -6.80 -14.05
N ALA A 59 -1.89 -6.86 -12.79
CA ALA A 59 -1.59 -7.99 -11.92
C ALA A 59 -2.65 -8.16 -10.83
N ASP A 60 -2.91 -9.40 -10.46
CA ASP A 60 -3.72 -9.77 -9.29
C ASP A 60 -2.81 -10.00 -8.08
N ILE A 61 -2.66 -8.98 -7.24
CA ILE A 61 -1.78 -9.07 -6.05
C ILE A 61 -2.26 -10.09 -5.01
N THR A 62 -3.48 -10.62 -5.12
CA THR A 62 -3.93 -11.73 -4.27
C THR A 62 -3.34 -13.08 -4.69
N LYS A 63 -2.73 -13.16 -5.88
CA LYS A 63 -2.17 -14.39 -6.46
C LYS A 63 -0.71 -14.24 -6.87
N GLU A 64 -0.32 -13.06 -7.32
CA GLU A 64 0.94 -12.83 -8.03
C GLU A 64 1.98 -12.07 -7.20
N LEU A 65 1.67 -11.73 -5.94
CA LEU A 65 2.55 -10.86 -5.13
C LEU A 65 3.99 -11.39 -5.00
N GLU A 66 4.17 -12.71 -4.92
CA GLU A 66 5.50 -13.33 -4.82
C GLU A 66 6.43 -12.99 -5.98
N GLN A 67 5.91 -12.71 -7.19
CA GLN A 67 6.74 -12.40 -8.35
C GLN A 67 7.48 -11.06 -8.23
N TYR A 68 7.07 -10.22 -7.28
CA TYR A 68 7.66 -8.93 -6.96
C TYR A 68 8.58 -8.99 -5.73
N ALA A 69 9.02 -10.18 -5.32
CA ALA A 69 9.94 -10.39 -4.21
C ALA A 69 11.35 -9.83 -4.46
N ASN A 70 11.59 -9.02 -5.49
CA ASN A 70 12.81 -8.22 -5.68
C ASN A 70 12.67 -6.76 -5.22
N TYR A 71 11.47 -6.25 -4.96
CA TYR A 71 11.25 -4.86 -4.51
C TYR A 71 11.51 -4.70 -3.01
N ASP A 72 12.03 -3.55 -2.57
CA ASP A 72 12.37 -3.28 -1.15
C ASP A 72 11.15 -2.94 -0.30
N CYS A 73 10.08 -2.45 -0.91
CA CYS A 73 8.88 -2.03 -0.22
C CYS A 73 7.63 -2.41 -1.02
N VAL A 74 6.67 -3.04 -0.36
CA VAL A 74 5.31 -3.22 -0.85
C VAL A 74 4.44 -2.11 -0.26
N LEU A 75 3.71 -1.39 -1.11
CA LEU A 75 2.84 -0.29 -0.74
C LEU A 75 1.40 -0.67 -1.08
N LEU A 76 0.56 -0.80 -0.05
CA LEU A 76 -0.89 -0.92 -0.18
C LEU A 76 -1.49 0.49 -0.01
N SER A 77 -1.88 1.13 -1.11
CA SER A 77 -2.43 2.49 -1.07
C SER A 77 -3.91 2.47 -1.41
N GLU A 78 -4.77 2.72 -0.43
CA GLU A 78 -6.24 2.75 -0.56
C GLU A 78 -6.88 1.49 -1.18
N ILE A 79 -6.15 0.36 -1.16
CA ILE A 79 -6.62 -0.91 -1.71
C ILE A 79 -7.12 -1.89 -0.65
N ILE A 80 -6.78 -1.69 0.63
CA ILE A 80 -6.99 -2.70 1.68
C ILE A 80 -8.43 -3.21 1.74
N TRP A 81 -9.41 -2.31 1.63
CA TRP A 81 -10.83 -2.70 1.67
C TRP A 81 -11.21 -3.69 0.56
N TYR A 82 -10.54 -3.67 -0.59
CA TYR A 82 -10.84 -4.57 -1.70
C TYR A 82 -10.21 -5.96 -1.53
N ILE A 83 -9.21 -6.09 -0.66
CA ILE A 83 -8.40 -7.31 -0.50
C ILE A 83 -8.54 -7.95 0.88
N LEU A 84 -9.42 -7.45 1.75
CA LEU A 84 -9.64 -8.00 3.10
C LEU A 84 -9.78 -9.53 3.13
N PRO A 85 -10.59 -10.19 2.26
CA PRO A 85 -10.72 -11.65 2.29
C PRO A 85 -9.43 -12.42 1.98
N SER A 86 -8.44 -11.75 1.37
CA SER A 86 -7.14 -12.31 1.02
C SER A 86 -6.00 -11.70 1.85
N LEU A 87 -6.31 -10.83 2.82
CA LEU A 87 -5.29 -10.08 3.55
C LEU A 87 -4.36 -11.02 4.32
N ASP A 88 -4.90 -12.02 5.01
CA ASP A 88 -4.08 -13.01 5.73
C ASP A 88 -3.13 -13.76 4.79
N SER A 89 -3.63 -14.24 3.64
CA SER A 89 -2.77 -14.91 2.65
C SER A 89 -1.70 -13.99 2.08
N ILE A 90 -2.00 -12.70 1.90
CA ILE A 90 -1.04 -11.69 1.46
C ILE A 90 0.04 -11.48 2.54
N LEU A 91 -0.35 -11.42 3.81
CA LEU A 91 0.60 -11.28 4.93
C LEU A 91 1.53 -12.50 5.03
N GLU A 92 1.03 -13.71 4.79
CA GLU A 92 1.88 -14.91 4.72
C GLU A 92 2.87 -14.84 3.54
N VAL A 93 2.43 -14.46 2.34
CA VAL A 93 3.33 -14.28 1.18
C VAL A 93 4.40 -13.22 1.47
N LEU A 94 4.02 -12.10 2.10
CA LEU A 94 4.96 -11.06 2.53
C LEU A 94 5.98 -11.62 3.53
N LYS A 95 5.52 -12.37 4.52
CA LYS A 95 6.37 -12.99 5.53
C LYS A 95 7.40 -13.94 4.90
N GLU A 96 6.97 -14.79 3.98
CA GLU A 96 7.81 -15.81 3.33
C GLU A 96 8.81 -15.22 2.32
N ASN A 97 8.36 -14.25 1.51
CA ASN A 97 9.10 -13.80 0.32
C ASN A 97 9.70 -12.39 0.46
N PHE A 98 9.27 -11.62 1.45
CA PHE A 98 9.67 -10.22 1.65
C PHE A 98 10.35 -9.97 2.99
N LYS A 99 10.91 -11.01 3.62
CA LYS A 99 11.66 -10.87 4.88
C LYS A 99 12.78 -9.82 4.79
N GLY A 100 12.88 -8.98 5.81
CA GLY A 100 13.87 -7.90 5.88
C GLY A 100 13.52 -6.69 5.02
N LYS A 101 12.33 -6.65 4.41
CA LYS A 101 11.84 -5.54 3.59
C LYS A 101 10.75 -4.76 4.32
N TYR A 102 10.05 -3.89 3.61
CA TYR A 102 9.06 -2.99 4.18
C TYR A 102 7.66 -3.24 3.63
N LEU A 103 6.67 -3.14 4.51
CA LEU A 103 5.28 -2.98 4.14
C LEU A 103 4.85 -1.57 4.50
N MET A 104 4.35 -0.82 3.54
CA MET A 104 3.71 0.47 3.74
C MET A 104 2.23 0.35 3.44
N ILE A 105 1.40 0.94 4.31
CA ILE A 105 -0.04 0.98 4.13
C ILE A 105 -0.47 2.44 4.23
N SER A 106 -1.11 2.95 3.19
CA SER A 106 -1.83 4.23 3.21
C SER A 106 -3.31 3.93 3.12
N GLN A 107 -4.08 4.38 4.12
CA GLN A 107 -5.50 4.07 4.21
C GLN A 107 -6.27 5.23 4.85
N VAL A 108 -7.40 5.60 4.25
CA VAL A 108 -8.40 6.45 4.88
C VAL A 108 -9.35 5.62 5.75
N PHE A 109 -9.55 6.05 7.00
CA PHE A 109 -10.53 5.50 7.94
C PHE A 109 -11.67 6.49 8.19
N TYR A 110 -12.88 5.99 8.45
CA TYR A 110 -14.03 6.82 8.82
C TYR A 110 -14.13 7.00 10.34
N LYS A 111 -14.45 8.22 10.80
CA LYS A 111 -14.68 8.52 12.21
C LYS A 111 -16.06 8.00 12.65
N GLY A 112 -16.10 6.77 13.16
CA GLY A 112 -17.30 6.17 13.77
C GLY A 112 -18.42 5.80 12.80
N GLN A 113 -18.18 5.83 11.48
CA GLN A 113 -19.17 5.51 10.45
C GLN A 113 -18.77 4.33 9.55
N GLN A 114 -17.70 3.61 9.90
CA GLN A 114 -17.25 2.44 9.13
C GLN A 114 -18.34 1.36 9.14
N LYS A 115 -18.76 0.92 7.94
CA LYS A 115 -19.75 -0.16 7.77
C LYS A 115 -19.16 -1.45 7.21
N TYR A 116 -18.01 -1.37 6.57
CA TYR A 116 -17.38 -2.47 5.85
C TYR A 116 -16.06 -2.85 6.52
N GLY A 117 -15.73 -4.15 6.56
CA GLY A 117 -14.47 -4.63 7.15
C GLY A 117 -14.38 -4.48 8.67
N THR A 118 -15.52 -4.31 9.35
CA THR A 118 -15.61 -4.15 10.82
C THR A 118 -15.14 -5.37 11.59
N GLU A 119 -15.10 -6.53 10.95
CA GLU A 119 -14.55 -7.79 11.46
C GLU A 119 -13.03 -7.88 11.36
N TYR A 120 -12.38 -6.94 10.64
CA TYR A 120 -10.92 -6.83 10.52
C TYR A 120 -10.42 -5.68 11.40
N PHE A 121 -10.71 -4.45 10.98
CA PHE A 121 -10.29 -3.22 11.66
C PHE A 121 -11.08 -2.02 11.15
N THR A 122 -11.24 -1.03 12.02
CA THR A 122 -11.97 0.22 11.78
C THR A 122 -11.14 1.47 12.08
N SER A 123 -9.93 1.29 12.59
CA SER A 123 -8.99 2.37 12.91
C SER A 123 -7.56 1.98 12.55
N MET A 124 -6.67 2.97 12.43
CA MET A 124 -5.24 2.72 12.23
C MET A 124 -4.64 1.88 13.36
N LYS A 125 -5.10 2.08 14.60
CA LYS A 125 -4.64 1.28 15.75
C LYS A 125 -5.00 -0.20 15.57
N GLU A 126 -6.24 -0.51 15.21
CA GLU A 126 -6.67 -1.89 14.99
C GLU A 126 -5.96 -2.51 13.78
N LEU A 127 -5.72 -1.74 12.72
CA LEU A 127 -4.89 -2.16 11.59
C LEU A 127 -3.48 -2.53 12.07
N ILE A 128 -2.84 -1.71 12.90
CA ILE A 128 -1.51 -2.00 13.45
C ILE A 128 -1.51 -3.26 14.30
N ASP A 129 -2.53 -3.44 15.15
CA ASP A 129 -2.66 -4.64 15.97
C ASP A 129 -2.89 -5.91 15.12
N TYR A 130 -3.51 -5.76 13.92
CA TYR A 130 -3.77 -6.84 12.98
C TYR A 130 -2.51 -7.28 12.20
N ILE A 131 -1.64 -6.34 11.83
CA ILE A 131 -0.46 -6.62 11.00
C ILE A 131 0.65 -7.26 11.86
N PRO A 132 1.15 -8.47 11.53
CA PRO A 132 2.05 -9.24 12.39
C PRO A 132 3.53 -8.80 12.29
N PHE A 133 3.79 -7.59 11.79
CA PHE A 133 5.13 -7.11 11.48
C PHE A 133 5.56 -6.00 12.44
N GLU A 134 6.87 -5.79 12.58
CA GLU A 134 7.40 -4.76 13.47
C GLU A 134 6.99 -3.36 12.97
N LEU A 135 6.22 -2.63 13.77
CA LEU A 135 5.87 -1.24 13.48
C LEU A 135 7.11 -0.34 13.56
N LEU A 136 7.43 0.35 12.46
CA LEU A 136 8.53 1.31 12.40
C LEU A 136 8.07 2.77 12.51
N GLY A 137 6.85 3.06 12.07
CA GLY A 137 6.31 4.41 12.11
C GLY A 137 4.87 4.48 11.62
N GLN A 138 4.17 5.51 12.07
CA GLN A 138 2.77 5.78 11.75
C GLN A 138 2.53 7.28 11.70
N CYS A 139 1.51 7.69 10.95
CA CYS A 139 1.06 9.08 10.84
C CYS A 139 -0.45 9.09 10.60
N GLU A 140 -1.16 9.97 11.29
CA GLU A 140 -2.55 10.31 10.99
C GLU A 140 -2.66 11.80 10.71
N ALA A 141 -3.46 12.15 9.71
CA ALA A 141 -3.81 13.52 9.38
C ALA A 141 -5.33 13.64 9.26
N THR A 142 -5.89 14.61 9.98
CA THR A 142 -7.32 14.92 9.95
C THR A 142 -7.57 16.32 10.51
N LEU A 143 -8.54 17.04 9.96
CA LEU A 143 -9.05 18.27 10.57
C LEU A 143 -10.15 17.94 11.58
N SER A 144 -10.41 18.87 12.49
CA SER A 144 -11.50 18.73 13.47
C SER A 144 -12.88 18.61 12.81
N THR A 145 -13.02 19.09 11.58
CA THR A 145 -14.25 19.06 10.78
C THR A 145 -14.38 17.83 9.89
N ASP A 146 -13.30 17.09 9.66
CA ASP A 146 -13.33 15.96 8.73
C ASP A 146 -14.05 14.78 9.35
N THR A 147 -14.75 14.01 8.51
CA THR A 147 -15.37 12.74 8.90
C THR A 147 -14.45 11.54 8.70
N THR A 148 -13.26 11.76 8.17
CA THR A 148 -12.26 10.74 7.86
C THR A 148 -10.91 11.09 8.46
N ILE A 149 -10.04 10.09 8.56
CA ILE A 149 -8.65 10.19 9.01
C ILE A 149 -7.80 9.56 7.92
N GLU A 150 -6.89 10.34 7.34
CA GLU A 150 -5.86 9.81 6.45
C GLU A 150 -4.76 9.21 7.30
N SER A 151 -4.42 7.94 7.06
CA SER A 151 -3.39 7.24 7.82
C SER A 151 -2.30 6.71 6.91
N THR A 152 -1.07 6.66 7.41
CA THR A 152 0.03 5.94 6.78
C THR A 152 0.86 5.24 7.82
N VAL A 153 1.13 3.96 7.61
CA VAL A 153 1.90 3.10 8.50
C VAL A 153 3.02 2.43 7.72
N ILE A 154 4.17 2.25 8.35
CA ILE A 154 5.28 1.47 7.81
C ILE A 154 5.71 0.40 8.81
N PHE A 155 5.88 -0.82 8.31
CA PHE A 155 6.33 -1.98 9.05
C PHE A 155 7.63 -2.54 8.46
N LYS A 156 8.45 -3.14 9.31
CA LYS A 156 9.52 -4.06 8.91
C LYS A 156 8.96 -5.47 8.85
N ILE A 157 9.07 -6.11 7.70
CA ILE A 157 8.64 -7.50 7.53
C ILE A 157 9.69 -8.40 8.22
N SER A 158 9.35 -8.91 9.41
CA SER A 158 10.17 -9.78 10.25
C SER A 158 9.74 -11.26 10.17
N GLU A 159 10.47 -12.14 10.85
CA GLU A 159 10.07 -13.55 11.07
C GLU A 159 8.78 -13.69 11.90
#